data_AF-A0AAD9N1F4-F1
#
_entry.id   AF-A0AAD9N1F4-F1
#
_cell.length_a   1.000
_cell.length_b   1.000
_cell.length_c   1.000
_cell.angle_alpha   90.00
_cell.angle_beta   90.00
_cell.angle_gamma   90.00
#
_symmetry.space_group_name_H-M   'P 1'
#
loop_
_entity.id
_entity.type
_entity.pdbx_description
1 polymer ?
#
loop_
_entity_poly.entity_id
_entity_poly.type
_entity_poly.pdbx_seq_one_letter_code
_entity_poly.pdbx_strand_id
1 'polypeptide(L)' 'MCDQILATDQNFDFAKINTQTNTSDLFDIFYSRNFIPTITKPTRITPSSTTIIDNIYVKGNNNF' A
#
# COMPACT_ATOMS: atom_id res chain seq x y z
N MET A 1 -11.38 -11.62 12.98
CA MET A 1 -11.96 -11.29 11.66
C MET A 1 -11.33 -9.97 11.22
N CYS A 2 -11.09 -9.74 9.92
CA CYS A 2 -10.75 -8.40 9.46
C CYS A 2 -12.06 -7.65 9.23
N ASP A 3 -12.26 -6.55 9.94
CA ASP A 3 -13.54 -5.84 9.91
C ASP A 3 -13.65 -4.91 8.69
N GLN A 4 -12.52 -4.51 8.09
CA GLN A 4 -12.48 -3.58 6.95
C GLN A 4 -11.34 -3.92 5.97
N ILE A 5 -11.70 -4.04 4.69
CA ILE A 5 -10.76 -4.20 3.57
C ILE A 5 -10.90 -2.98 2.65
N LEU A 6 -9.78 -2.42 2.21
CA LEU A 6 -9.74 -1.31 1.26
C LEU A 6 -8.87 -1.72 0.06
N ALA A 7 -9.47 -1.81 -1.12
CA ALA A 7 -8.78 -2.09 -2.38
C ALA A 7 -8.76 -0.83 -3.24
N THR A 8 -7.61 -0.44 -3.78
CA THR A 8 -7.43 0.85 -4.46
C THR A 8 -6.29 0.82 -5.48
N ASP A 9 -6.50 1.50 -6.61
CA ASP A 9 -5.44 1.97 -7.51
C ASP A 9 -5.07 3.40 -7.08
N GLN A 10 -3.91 3.55 -6.44
CA GLN A 10 -3.51 4.82 -5.84
C GLN A 10 -2.58 5.62 -6.75
N ASN A 11 -1.98 4.97 -7.76
CA ASN A 11 -0.87 5.52 -8.55
C ASN A 11 0.36 5.97 -7.71
N PHE A 12 0.52 5.46 -6.48
CA PHE A 12 1.73 5.63 -5.65
C PHE A 12 2.56 4.35 -5.68
N ASP A 13 3.82 4.45 -6.11
CA ASP A 13 4.67 3.27 -6.34
C ASP A 13 5.36 2.81 -5.06
N PHE A 14 4.82 1.76 -4.42
CA PHE A 14 5.33 1.22 -3.16
C PHE A 14 6.74 0.62 -3.28
N ALA A 15 7.20 0.30 -4.49
CA ALA A 15 8.61 -0.06 -4.71
C ALA A 15 9.58 1.10 -4.41
N LYS A 16 9.07 2.34 -4.37
CA LYS A 16 9.82 3.58 -4.11
C LYS A 16 9.51 4.20 -2.76
N ILE A 17 8.93 3.43 -1.82
CA ILE A 17 8.57 3.92 -0.48
C ILE A 17 9.75 4.59 0.25
N ASN A 18 10.98 4.11 0.05
CA ASN A 18 12.18 4.67 0.70
C ASN A 18 12.81 5.85 -0.06
N THR A 19 12.31 6.20 -1.25
CA THR A 19 12.91 7.22 -2.12
C THR A 19 11.93 8.32 -2.55
N GLN A 20 10.63 8.12 -2.38
CA GLN A 20 9.59 9.10 -2.69
C GLN A 20 8.78 9.46 -1.43
N THR A 21 8.96 10.68 -0.93
CA THR A 21 8.32 11.18 0.29
C THR A 21 6.80 11.03 0.26
N ASN A 22 6.14 11.35 -0.85
CA ASN A 22 4.68 11.23 -0.92
C ASN A 22 4.19 9.77 -0.79
N THR A 23 5.01 8.80 -1.23
CA THR A 23 4.69 7.36 -1.09
C THR A 23 4.88 6.90 0.35
N SER A 24 5.96 7.34 1.04
CA SER A 24 6.13 7.06 2.47
C SER A 24 5.03 7.72 3.30
N ASP A 25 4.66 8.96 3.00
CA ASP A 25 3.61 9.68 3.72
C ASP A 25 2.26 8.96 3.59
N LEU A 26 1.93 8.46 2.39
CA LEU A 26 0.73 7.67 2.17
C LEU A 26 0.77 6.36 2.98
N PHE A 27 1.91 5.66 2.96
CA PHE A 27 2.07 4.44 3.77
C PHE A 27 1.87 4.73 5.26
N ASP A 28 2.49 5.78 5.79
CA ASP A 28 2.41 6.16 7.20
C ASP A 28 0.96 6.52 7.60
N ILE A 29 0.22 7.23 6.74
CA ILE A 29 -1.20 7.55 6.92
C ILE A 29 -2.07 6.29 7.04
N PHE A 30 -1.80 5.26 6.24
CA PHE A 30 -2.55 4.00 6.29
C PHE A 30 -2.12 3.15 7.48
N TYR A 31 -0.81 3.05 7.71
CA TYR A 31 -0.22 2.30 8.81
C TYR A 31 -0.68 2.85 10.17
N SER A 32 -0.74 4.18 10.34
CA SER A 32 -1.23 4.84 11.57
C SER A 32 -2.71 4.58 11.85
N ARG A 33 -3.46 4.07 10.87
CA ARG A 33 -4.88 3.68 10.97
C ARG A 33 -5.05 2.16 10.99
N ASN A 34 -3.97 1.43 11.21
CA ASN A 34 -3.88 -0.04 11.18
C ASN A 34 -4.26 -0.67 9.84
N PHE A 35 -4.19 0.07 8.74
CA PHE A 35 -4.35 -0.51 7.41
C PHE A 35 -3.00 -1.02 6.92
N ILE A 36 -2.86 -2.34 6.87
CA ILE A 36 -1.63 -3.00 6.45
C ILE A 36 -1.74 -3.38 4.97
N PRO A 37 -0.85 -2.90 4.09
CA PRO A 37 -0.84 -3.32 2.69
C PRO A 37 -0.43 -4.79 2.61
N THR A 38 -1.12 -5.55 1.76
CA THR A 38 -0.86 -6.99 1.59
C THR A 38 -0.08 -7.33 0.32
N ILE A 39 0.02 -6.39 -0.62
CA ILE A 39 0.70 -6.59 -1.90
C ILE A 39 2.18 -6.23 -1.79
N THR A 40 3.03 -7.16 -2.21
CA THR A 40 4.50 -7.00 -2.23
C THR A 40 5.12 -7.25 -3.61
N LYS A 41 4.28 -7.55 -4.61
CA LYS A 41 4.70 -7.81 -6.00
C LYS A 41 4.14 -6.74 -6.92
N PRO A 42 4.83 -6.41 -8.03
CA PRO A 42 4.34 -5.45 -9.01
C PRO A 42 2.94 -5.80 -9.50
N THR A 43 2.06 -4.80 -9.56
CA THR A 43 0.69 -4.94 -10.07
C THR A 43 0.53 -4.38 -11.47
N ARG A 44 1.43 -3.46 -11.86
CA ARG A 44 1.59 -2.99 -13.22
C ARG A 44 2.99 -3.30 -13.73
N ILE A 45 3.05 -4.08 -14.80
CA ILE A 45 4.27 -4.50 -15.48
C ILE A 45 4.18 -4.00 -16.92
N THR A 46 5.18 -3.26 -17.35
CA THR A 46 5.36 -2.84 -18.75
C THR A 46 6.74 -3.31 -19.24
N PRO A 47 7.03 -3.24 -20.55
CA PRO A 47 8.35 -3.58 -21.06
C PRO A 47 9.51 -2.77 -20.43
N SER A 48 9.23 -1.58 -19.91
CA SER A 48 10.23 -0.64 -19.38
C SER A 48 10.12 -0.37 -17.88
N SER A 49 9.10 -0.90 -17.19
CA SER A 49 8.89 -0.59 -15.77
C SER A 49 8.11 -1.67 -15.03
N THR A 50 8.36 -1.76 -13.73
CA THR A 50 7.59 -2.57 -12.78
C THR A 50 7.22 -1.68 -11.60
N THR A 51 5.93 -1.52 -11.33
CA THR A 51 5.43 -0.64 -10.26
C THR A 51 4.42 -1.35 -9.38
N ILE A 52 4.41 -1.02 -8.08
CA ILE A 52 3.43 -1.53 -7.10
C ILE A 52 2.48 -0.37 -6.79
N ILE A 53 1.41 -0.21 -7.59
CA ILE A 53 0.50 0.95 -7.51
C ILE A 53 -0.93 0.60 -7.09
N ASP A 54 -1.28 -0.68 -7.18
CA ASP A 54 -2.52 -1.22 -6.64
C ASP A 54 -2.23 -1.87 -5.30
N ASN A 55 -3.06 -1.61 -4.31
CA ASN A 55 -2.94 -2.21 -2.99
C ASN A 55 -4.28 -2.70 -2.47
N ILE A 56 -4.23 -3.82 -1.74
CA ILE A 56 -5.31 -4.30 -0.88
C ILE A 56 -4.81 -4.14 0.55
N TYR A 57 -5.49 -3.30 1.32
CA TYR A 57 -5.23 -3.08 2.72
C TYR A 57 -6.21 -3.86 3.59
N VAL A 58 -5.69 -4.46 4.65
CA VAL A 58 -6.45 -5.16 5.67
C VAL A 58 -6.33 -4.36 6.96
N LYS A 59 -7.46 -3.99 7.56
CA LYS A 59 -7.46 -3.31 8.86
C LYS A 59 -7.21 -4.31 9.99
N GLY A 60 -6.13 -4.09 10.73
CA GLY A 60 -5.82 -4.87 11.92
C GLY A 60 -6.70 -4.48 13.12
N ASN A 61 -7.30 -5.48 13.78
CA ASN A 61 -8.02 -5.32 15.05
C ASN A 61 -7.02 -5.26 16.21
N ASN A 62 -6.07 -4.32 16.19
CA ASN A 62 -5.21 -4.10 17.35
C ASN A 62 -5.89 -3.06 18.25
N ASN A 63 -6.62 -3.54 19.25
CA ASN A 63 -6.94 -2.77 20.44
C ASN A 63 -5.66 -2.67 21.26
N PHE A 64 -4.86 -1.62 21.07
CA PHE A 64 -3.83 -1.26 22.04
C PHE A 64 -4.45 -0.45 23.17
#